data_AF-A0A3M1GW89-F1
#
_entry.id   AF-A0A3M1GW89-F1
#
_cell.length_a   1.000
_cell.length_b   1.000
_cell.length_c   1.000
_cell.angle_alpha   90.00
_cell.angle_beta   90.00
_cell.angle_gamma   90.00
#
_symmetry.space_group_name_H-M   'P 1'
#
loop_
_entity.id
_entity.type
_entity.pdbx_description
1 polymer ?
#
loop_
_entity_poly.entity_id
_entity_poly.type
_entity_poly.pdbx_seq_one_letter_code
_entity_poly.pdbx_strand_id
1 'polypeptide(L)'
;MIELLYRMGLRLRREAVIAFPAYYHNAVLYRVRFNFVSPEDEGRLRAYRRDLADLSLAEASWAFELGCVRDRETGAVVHWQGPELCMPLVGRVADRFADPRYEAIARRTAEAVHVQLDRERFRARLAAQLETEPGSDPSAGA
;
A
#
# COMPACT_ATOMS: atom_id res chain seq x y z
N MET A 1 1.91 -11.95 -14.45
CA MET A 1 2.74 -12.42 -13.33
C MET A 1 1.90 -13.06 -12.21
N ILE A 2 0.96 -12.35 -11.56
CA ILE A 2 0.16 -12.90 -10.43
C ILE A 2 -0.58 -14.21 -10.78
N GLU A 3 -1.14 -14.30 -11.99
CA GLU A 3 -1.80 -15.52 -12.49
C GLU A 3 -0.88 -16.75 -12.49
N LEU A 4 0.41 -16.58 -12.77
CA LEU A 4 1.38 -17.67 -12.73
C LEU A 4 1.56 -18.17 -11.30
N LEU A 5 1.74 -17.25 -10.34
CA LEU A 5 1.88 -17.58 -8.92
C LEU A 5 0.64 -18.28 -8.36
N TYR A 6 -0.55 -17.82 -8.77
CA TYR A 6 -1.82 -18.46 -8.43
C TYR A 6 -1.85 -19.93 -8.90
N ARG A 7 -1.56 -20.17 -10.19
CA ARG A 7 -1.52 -21.53 -10.76
C ARG A 7 -0.44 -22.42 -10.15
N MET A 8 0.73 -21.86 -9.86
CA MET A 8 1.81 -22.59 -9.18
C MET A 8 1.39 -23.00 -7.77
N GLY A 9 0.76 -22.09 -7.02
CA GLY A 9 0.25 -22.38 -5.67
C GLY A 9 -0.76 -23.53 -5.69
N LEU A 10 -1.72 -23.52 -6.62
CA LEU A 10 -2.68 -24.62 -6.80
C LEU A 10 -1.99 -25.94 -7.14
N ARG A 11 -1.05 -25.93 -8.10
CA ARG A 11 -0.29 -27.14 -8.50
C ARG A 11 0.53 -27.72 -7.35
N LEU A 12 1.10 -26.86 -6.52
CA LEU A 12 1.88 -27.23 -5.33
C LEU A 12 1.02 -27.48 -4.09
N ARG A 13 -0.31 -27.52 -4.23
CA ARG A 13 -1.28 -27.72 -3.15
C ARG A 13 -1.08 -26.76 -1.97
N ARG A 14 -0.77 -25.50 -2.26
CA ARG A 14 -0.70 -24.41 -1.29
C ARG A 14 -2.08 -23.78 -1.10
N GLU A 15 -2.30 -23.19 0.06
CA GLU A 15 -3.59 -22.61 0.45
C GLU A 15 -3.68 -21.11 0.18
N ALA A 16 -2.54 -20.44 0.02
CA ALA A 16 -2.43 -19.02 -0.22
C ALA A 16 -1.11 -18.66 -0.93
N VAL A 17 -1.10 -17.47 -1.54
CA VAL A 17 0.13 -16.76 -1.90
C VAL A 17 0.25 -15.54 -0.99
N ILE A 18 1.41 -15.35 -0.37
CA ILE A 18 1.71 -14.22 0.50
C ILE A 18 2.58 -13.21 -0.23
N ALA A 19 2.32 -11.92 -0.03
CA ALA A 19 3.10 -10.82 -0.58
C ALA A 19 3.35 -9.74 0.48
N PHE A 20 4.50 -9.07 0.37
CA PHE A 20 4.87 -7.93 1.21
C PHE A 20 5.06 -6.71 0.30
N PRO A 21 4.06 -5.82 0.19
CA PRO A 21 4.11 -4.66 -0.69
C PRO A 21 5.09 -3.62 -0.12
N ALA A 22 6.34 -3.62 -0.62
CA ALA A 22 7.38 -2.70 -0.16
C ALA A 22 6.98 -1.21 -0.24
N TYR A 23 6.12 -0.85 -1.18
CA TYR A 23 5.66 0.52 -1.40
C TYR A 23 4.13 0.63 -1.35
N TYR A 24 3.63 1.83 -1.05
CA TYR A 24 2.19 2.12 -0.97
C TYR A 24 1.42 1.74 -2.25
N HIS A 25 1.93 2.08 -3.44
CA HIS A 25 1.27 1.69 -4.70
C HIS A 25 1.14 0.18 -4.86
N ASN A 26 2.11 -0.61 -4.41
CA ASN A 26 2.03 -2.07 -4.48
C ASN A 26 0.83 -2.58 -3.69
N ALA A 27 0.60 -2.05 -2.49
CA ALA A 27 -0.58 -2.40 -1.71
C ALA A 27 -1.88 -2.05 -2.41
N VAL A 28 -2.00 -0.83 -2.96
CA VAL A 28 -3.21 -0.40 -3.68
C VAL A 28 -3.47 -1.29 -4.91
N LEU A 29 -2.44 -1.60 -5.68
CA LEU A 29 -2.56 -2.40 -6.91
C LEU A 29 -2.85 -3.88 -6.63
N TYR A 30 -2.16 -4.47 -5.64
CA TYR A 30 -2.32 -5.89 -5.32
C TYR A 30 -3.65 -6.19 -4.63
N ARG A 31 -4.25 -5.19 -4.00
CA ARG A 31 -5.51 -5.33 -3.27
C ARG A 31 -6.67 -5.87 -4.11
N VAL A 32 -6.62 -5.77 -5.44
CA VAL A 32 -7.61 -6.37 -6.34
C VAL A 32 -7.71 -7.90 -6.19
N ARG A 33 -6.61 -8.56 -5.80
CA ARG A 33 -6.54 -10.03 -5.66
C ARG A 33 -6.10 -10.51 -4.28
N PHE A 34 -5.56 -9.61 -3.47
CA PHE A 34 -5.05 -9.90 -2.15
C PHE A 34 -5.87 -9.19 -1.08
N ASN A 35 -5.89 -9.76 0.13
CA ASN A 35 -6.44 -9.15 1.33
C ASN A 35 -5.30 -8.89 2.32
N PHE A 36 -5.34 -7.84 3.12
CA PHE A 36 -4.38 -7.70 4.23
C PHE A 36 -4.67 -8.77 5.28
N VAL A 37 -3.62 -9.40 5.79
CA VAL A 37 -3.77 -10.42 6.85
C VAL A 37 -4.32 -9.78 8.13
N SER A 38 -3.90 -8.56 8.45
CA SER A 38 -4.45 -7.73 9.52
C SER A 38 -5.61 -6.86 9.02
N PRO A 39 -6.79 -6.90 9.67
CA PRO A 39 -7.86 -5.96 9.37
C PRO A 39 -7.51 -4.50 9.73
N GLU A 40 -6.60 -4.26 10.67
CA GLU A 40 -6.12 -2.92 10.99
C GLU A 40 -5.33 -2.32 9.82
N ASP A 41 -4.48 -3.10 9.14
CA ASP A 41 -3.75 -2.64 7.95
C ASP A 41 -4.67 -2.35 6.78
N GLU A 42 -5.71 -3.18 6.61
CA GLU A 42 -6.81 -2.90 5.68
C GLU A 42 -7.50 -1.56 5.99
N GLY A 43 -7.80 -1.32 7.26
CA GLY A 43 -8.38 -0.05 7.72
C GLY A 43 -7.47 1.15 7.49
N ARG A 44 -6.16 1.02 7.75
CA ARG A 44 -5.15 2.05 7.45
C ARG A 44 -5.12 2.38 5.96
N LEU A 45 -5.09 1.38 5.08
CA LEU A 45 -5.13 1.63 3.63
C LEU A 45 -6.39 2.40 3.24
N ARG A 46 -7.56 2.04 3.77
CA ARG A 46 -8.82 2.76 3.52
C ARG A 46 -8.75 4.21 3.98
N ALA A 47 -8.22 4.46 5.18
CA ALA A 47 -8.03 5.82 5.70
C ALA A 47 -7.08 6.64 4.80
N TYR A 48 -5.93 6.07 4.42
CA TYR A 48 -4.97 6.76 3.56
C TYR A 48 -5.55 7.09 2.19
N ARG A 49 -6.30 6.16 1.57
CA ARG A 49 -6.98 6.41 0.28
C ARG A 49 -8.05 7.48 0.39
N ARG A 50 -8.77 7.55 1.52
CA ARG A 50 -9.79 8.57 1.77
C ARG A 50 -9.14 9.95 1.95
N ASP A 51 -8.13 10.04 2.81
CA ASP A 51 -7.56 11.32 3.22
C ASP A 51 -6.58 11.91 2.20
N LEU A 52 -5.97 11.07 1.36
CA LEU A 52 -5.08 11.47 0.26
C LEU A 52 -5.76 11.34 -1.11
N ALA A 53 -7.09 11.38 -1.15
CA ALA A 53 -7.88 11.16 -2.38
C ALA A 53 -7.65 12.24 -3.46
N ASP A 54 -7.11 13.40 -3.08
CA ASP A 54 -6.77 14.49 -3.99
C ASP A 54 -5.44 14.28 -4.73
N LEU A 55 -4.65 13.26 -4.32
CA LEU A 55 -3.40 12.90 -4.95
C LEU A 55 -3.58 11.75 -5.94
N SER A 56 -2.79 11.75 -7.01
CA SER A 56 -2.59 10.54 -7.81
C SER A 56 -1.92 9.43 -7.00
N LEU A 57 -2.05 8.18 -7.45
CA LEU A 57 -1.39 7.05 -6.79
C LEU A 57 0.15 7.21 -6.72
N ALA A 58 0.74 7.81 -7.76
CA ALA A 58 2.17 8.09 -7.82
C ALA A 58 2.57 9.14 -6.77
N GLU A 59 1.84 10.26 -6.70
CA GLU A 59 2.08 11.31 -5.70
C GLU A 59 1.91 10.79 -4.28
N ALA A 60 0.84 10.05 -3.99
CA ALA A 60 0.63 9.45 -2.67
C ALA A 60 1.76 8.47 -2.29
N SER A 61 2.25 7.68 -3.25
CA SER A 61 3.37 6.77 -3.01
C SER A 61 4.67 7.52 -2.69
N TRP A 62 4.99 8.56 -3.47
CA TRP A 62 6.13 9.42 -3.19
C TRP A 62 5.98 10.17 -1.88
N ALA A 63 4.78 10.58 -1.50
CA ALA A 63 4.54 11.24 -0.22
C ALA A 63 4.90 10.33 0.96
N PHE A 64 4.58 9.04 0.89
CA PHE A 64 5.02 8.06 1.89
C PHE A 64 6.54 7.86 1.86
N GLU A 65 7.11 7.63 0.68
CA GLU A 65 8.56 7.38 0.50
C GLU A 65 9.42 8.54 1.02
N LEU A 66 9.00 9.78 0.73
CA LEU A 66 9.71 11.00 1.15
C LEU A 66 9.38 11.43 2.59
N GLY A 67 8.58 10.65 3.32
CA GLY A 67 8.20 10.94 4.71
C GLY A 67 7.42 12.25 4.86
N CYS A 68 6.47 12.49 3.97
CA CYS A 68 5.64 13.70 3.90
C CYS A 68 4.19 13.47 4.35
N VAL A 69 3.80 12.22 4.64
CA VAL A 69 2.49 11.92 5.23
C VAL A 69 2.56 12.08 6.75
N ARG A 70 1.59 12.81 7.31
CA ARG A 70 1.49 13.10 8.74
C ARG A 70 0.22 12.54 9.32
N ASP A 71 0.32 12.02 10.53
CA ASP A 71 -0.85 11.78 11.36
C ASP A 71 -1.49 13.13 11.71
N ARG A 72 -2.80 13.28 11.48
CA ARG A 72 -3.48 14.58 11.60
C ARG A 72 -3.59 15.04 13.06
N GLU A 73 -3.67 14.12 14.01
CA GLU A 73 -3.84 14.44 15.42
C GLU A 73 -2.50 14.76 16.08
N THR A 74 -1.49 13.93 15.84
CA THR A 74 -0.18 14.02 16.52
C THR A 74 0.87 14.79 15.73
N GLY A 75 0.69 14.97 14.41
CA GLY A 75 1.69 15.55 13.53
C GLY A 75 2.90 14.65 13.24
N ALA A 76 2.92 13.42 13.77
CA ALA A 76 4.00 12.47 13.56
C ALA A 76 4.11 12.05 12.08
N VAL A 77 5.33 11.71 11.61
CA VAL A 77 5.50 11.12 10.28
C VAL A 77 4.86 9.73 10.27
N VAL A 78 4.01 9.48 9.28
CA VAL A 78 3.47 8.14 9.02
C VAL A 78 4.30 7.48 7.93
N HIS A 79 5.01 6.43 8.30
CA HIS A 79 5.79 5.62 7.38
C HIS A 79 4.97 4.45 6.88
N TRP A 80 5.08 4.15 5.58
CA TRP A 80 4.57 2.90 5.02
C TRP A 80 5.38 1.71 5.56
N GLN A 81 4.71 0.68 6.09
CA GLN A 81 5.36 -0.43 6.80
C GLN A 81 5.47 -1.73 5.98
N GLY A 82 4.90 -1.78 4.77
CA GLY A 82 4.88 -3.00 3.95
C GLY A 82 4.15 -4.20 4.59
N PRO A 83 2.89 -4.06 5.03
CA PRO A 83 2.15 -5.09 5.74
C PRO A 83 1.82 -6.32 4.89
N GLU A 84 1.62 -7.47 5.54
CA GLU A 84 1.40 -8.75 4.87
C GLU A 84 0.06 -8.82 4.11
N LEU A 85 0.13 -9.24 2.85
CA LEU A 85 -1.00 -9.50 1.96
C LEU A 85 -1.14 -10.99 1.68
N CYS A 86 -2.38 -11.47 1.60
CA CYS A 86 -2.73 -12.86 1.31
C CYS A 86 -3.70 -12.94 0.11
N MET A 87 -3.35 -13.71 -0.90
CA MET A 87 -4.25 -14.15 -1.97
C MET A 87 -4.67 -15.60 -1.66
N PRO A 88 -5.91 -15.82 -1.18
CA PRO A 88 -6.42 -17.16 -0.90
C PRO A 88 -6.50 -18.02 -2.17
N LEU A 89 -6.10 -19.28 -2.05
CA LEU A 89 -6.25 -20.28 -3.13
C LEU A 89 -7.36 -21.29 -2.84
N VAL A 90 -7.83 -21.37 -1.60
CA VAL A 90 -8.87 -22.30 -1.14
C VAL A 90 -9.93 -21.58 -0.30
N GLY A 91 -11.16 -22.10 -0.31
CA GLY A 91 -12.33 -21.49 0.35
C GLY A 91 -12.10 -21.16 1.82
N ARG A 92 -11.61 -22.13 2.62
CA ARG A 92 -11.36 -21.92 4.06
C ARG A 92 -10.47 -20.71 4.40
N VAL A 93 -9.50 -20.39 3.54
CA VAL A 93 -8.62 -19.23 3.74
C VAL A 93 -9.33 -17.94 3.30
N ALA A 94 -10.13 -18.01 2.24
CA ALA A 94 -10.97 -16.88 1.81
C ALA A 94 -12.02 -16.52 2.86
N ASP A 95 -12.65 -17.51 3.51
CA ASP A 95 -13.69 -17.33 4.52
C ASP A 95 -13.22 -16.48 5.71
N ARG A 96 -11.93 -16.54 6.05
CA ARG A 96 -11.33 -15.67 7.09
C ARG A 96 -11.51 -14.19 6.79
N PHE A 97 -11.42 -13.79 5.51
CA PHE A 97 -11.56 -12.40 5.10
C PHE A 97 -13.02 -11.98 4.91
N ALA A 98 -13.95 -12.95 4.88
CA ALA A 98 -15.40 -12.72 4.86
C ALA A 98 -16.00 -12.63 6.28
N ASP A 99 -15.23 -12.88 7.33
CA ASP A 99 -15.69 -12.75 8.72
C ASP A 99 -16.16 -11.31 9.01
N PRO A 100 -17.41 -11.09 9.46
CA PRO A 100 -17.91 -9.77 9.82
C PRO A 100 -17.04 -9.02 10.84
N ARG A 101 -16.30 -9.74 11.70
CA ARG A 101 -15.36 -9.16 12.66
C ARG A 101 -14.18 -8.50 11.97
N TYR A 102 -13.66 -9.10 10.89
CA TYR A 102 -12.59 -8.53 10.08
C TYR A 102 -13.03 -7.16 9.54
N GLU A 103 -14.19 -7.10 8.91
CA GLU A 103 -14.74 -5.86 8.36
C GLU A 103 -15.05 -4.82 9.46
N ALA A 104 -15.56 -5.25 10.61
CA ALA A 104 -15.81 -4.35 11.73
C ALA A 104 -14.53 -3.70 12.28
N ILE A 105 -13.43 -4.45 12.36
CA ILE A 105 -12.12 -3.91 12.79
C ILE A 105 -11.59 -2.96 11.72
N ALA A 106 -11.57 -3.39 10.45
CA ALA A 106 -11.07 -2.57 9.35
C ALA A 106 -11.81 -1.23 9.24
N ARG A 107 -13.14 -1.24 9.37
CA ARG A 107 -13.94 -0.02 9.37
C ARG A 107 -13.62 0.89 10.56
N ARG A 108 -13.57 0.36 11.78
CA ARG A 108 -13.22 1.16 12.97
C ARG A 108 -11.83 1.77 12.85
N THR A 109 -10.84 1.01 12.36
CA THR A 109 -9.50 1.55 12.14
C THR A 109 -9.50 2.63 11.06
N ALA A 110 -10.24 2.44 9.96
CA ALA A 110 -10.36 3.45 8.93
C ALA A 110 -11.00 4.75 9.45
N GLU A 111 -12.01 4.65 10.31
CA GLU A 111 -12.68 5.78 10.96
C GLU A 111 -11.80 6.50 11.98
N ALA A 112 -10.94 5.77 12.69
CA ALA A 112 -10.07 6.34 13.73
C ALA A 112 -8.77 6.96 13.17
N VAL A 113 -8.24 6.41 12.08
CA VAL A 113 -6.99 6.90 11.48
C VAL A 113 -7.29 8.08 10.56
N HIS A 114 -6.57 9.18 10.78
CA HIS A 114 -6.60 10.35 9.91
C HIS A 114 -5.21 10.84 9.56
N VAL A 115 -4.95 11.00 8.26
CA VAL A 115 -3.66 11.50 7.77
C VAL A 115 -3.81 12.76 6.93
N GLN A 116 -2.70 13.44 6.69
CA GLN A 116 -2.63 14.57 5.77
C GLN A 116 -1.25 14.67 5.12
N LEU A 117 -1.21 15.30 3.95
CA LEU A 117 0.03 15.64 3.27
C LEU A 117 0.64 16.92 3.83
N ASP A 118 1.90 16.85 4.26
CA ASP A 118 2.75 18.02 4.45
C ASP A 118 3.18 18.58 3.09
N ARG A 119 2.36 19.47 2.52
CA ARG A 119 2.51 19.97 1.14
C ARG A 119 3.80 20.75 0.91
N GLU A 120 4.25 21.50 1.92
CA GLU A 120 5.49 22.28 1.81
C GLU A 120 6.69 21.35 1.76
N ARG A 121 6.76 20.39 2.69
CA ARG A 121 7.82 19.38 2.69
C ARG A 121 7.79 18.52 1.44
N PHE A 122 6.61 18.11 0.98
CA PHE A 122 6.48 17.28 -0.22
C PHE A 122 7.03 17.99 -1.45
N ARG A 123 6.67 19.26 -1.68
CA ARG A 123 7.21 20.06 -2.79
C ARG A 123 8.73 20.18 -2.72
N ALA A 124 9.28 20.48 -1.54
CA ALA A 124 10.72 20.63 -1.36
C ALA A 124 11.48 19.30 -1.60
N ARG A 125 10.97 18.18 -1.06
CA ARG A 125 11.60 16.87 -1.21
C ARG A 125 11.49 16.32 -2.63
N LEU A 126 10.36 16.54 -3.30
CA LEU A 126 10.18 16.10 -4.68
C LEU A 126 11.11 16.86 -5.64
N ALA A 127 11.26 18.17 -5.46
CA ALA A 127 12.22 18.96 -6.25
C ALA A 127 13.66 18.44 -6.08
N ALA A 128 14.09 18.21 -4.83
CA ALA A 128 15.42 17.66 -4.55
C ALA A 128 15.63 16.26 -5.17
N GLN A 129 14.60 15.41 -5.18
CA GLN A 129 14.68 14.08 -5.79
C GLN A 129 14.90 14.17 -7.31
N LEU A 130 14.21 15.09 -7.99
CA LEU A 130 14.34 15.29 -9.43
C LEU A 130 15.70 15.90 -9.82
N GLU A 131 16.30 16.72 -8.97
CA GLU A 131 17.66 17.24 -9.16
C GLU A 131 18.74 16.16 -8.96
N THR A 132 18.45 15.13 -8.17
CA THR A 132 19.40 14.06 -7.83
C THR A 132 19.41 12.91 -8.85
N GLU A 133 18.47 12.87 -9.80
CA GLU A 133 18.52 11.95 -10.95
C GLU A 133 19.23 12.63 -12.14
N PRO A 134 20.57 12.50 -12.29
CA PRO A 134 21.21 12.85 -13.56
C PRO A 134 20.65 11.88 -14.61
N GLY A 135 20.19 12.42 -15.73
CA GLY A 135 19.42 11.70 -16.73
C GLY A 135 19.98 10.32 -17.10
N SER A 136 19.07 9.41 -17.39
CA SER A 136 19.28 8.38 -18.40
C SER A 136 19.89 9.03 -19.65
N ASP A 137 21.20 8.96 -19.76
CA ASP A 137 21.98 9.50 -20.86
C ASP A 137 21.58 8.81 -22.17
N PRO A 138 21.00 9.52 -23.17
CA PRO A 138 20.71 8.94 -24.47
C PRO A 138 21.97 8.75 -25.33
N SER A 139 23.17 9.11 -24.84
CA SER A 139 24.40 9.11 -25.65
C SER A 139 25.29 7.85 -25.56
N ALA A 140 24.87 6.79 -24.87
CA ALA A 140 25.59 5.49 -24.88
C ALA A 140 25.20 4.59 -26.08
N GLY A 141 25.01 5.20 -27.25
CA GLY A 141 24.66 4.52 -28.50
C GLY A 141 25.29 5.23 -29.69
N ALA A 142 26.61 5.12 -29.80
CA ALA A 142 27.37 5.37 -31.02
C ALA A 142 28.41 4.26 -31.19
#